data_AF-A0A3D2JCY2-F1
#
_entry.id   AF-A0A3D2JCY2-F1
#
_cell.length_a   1.000
_cell.length_b   1.000
_cell.length_c   1.000
_cell.angle_alpha   90.00
_cell.angle_beta   90.00
_cell.angle_gamma   90.00
#
_symmetry.space_group_name_H-M   'P 1'
#
loop_
_entity.id
_entity.type
_entity.pdbx_description
1 polymer ?
#
loop_
_entity_poly.entity_id
_entity_poly.type
_entity_poly.pdbx_seq_one_letter_code
_entity_poly.pdbx_strand_id
1 'polypeptide(L)' 'VALMPCNPSMGGPAKGHLIKEIDALGGEIGRNTDRTFIQMRLLNTSKGPAVQALRAQCDKQAYRLAMKFVLEG' A
#
# COMPACT_ATOMS: atom_id res chain seq x y z
N VAL A 1 15.10 -6.27 2.79
CA VAL A 1 13.71 -6.60 2.41
C VAL A 1 12.88 -5.33 2.40
N ALA A 2 12.03 -5.12 1.39
CA ALA A 2 10.95 -4.12 1.36
C ALA A 2 11.31 -2.68 1.81
N LEU A 3 12.40 -2.12 1.28
CA LEU A 3 12.73 -0.71 1.48
C LEU A 3 11.82 0.18 0.62
N MET A 4 11.45 1.36 1.12
CA MET A 4 10.80 2.43 0.35
C MET A 4 11.83 3.52 -0.01
N PRO A 5 12.61 3.35 -1.09
CA PRO A 5 13.76 4.20 -1.38
C PRO A 5 13.39 5.64 -1.73
N CYS A 6 12.27 5.85 -2.45
CA CYS A 6 11.88 7.17 -2.92
C CYS A 6 11.02 7.92 -1.90
N ASN A 7 9.79 7.47 -1.68
CA ASN A 7 8.82 8.13 -0.81
C ASN A 7 8.10 7.12 0.10
N PRO A 8 7.57 7.56 1.25
CA PRO A 8 6.84 6.70 2.17
C PRO A 8 5.38 6.45 1.73
N SER A 9 5.11 6.32 0.42
CA SER A 9 3.74 6.23 -0.10
C SER A 9 3.47 4.92 -0.85
N MET A 10 2.32 4.31 -0.57
CA MET A 10 1.76 3.16 -1.28
C MET A 10 0.47 3.54 -2.01
N GLY A 11 0.24 2.97 -3.18
CA GLY A 11 -0.97 3.21 -3.99
C GLY A 11 -0.95 4.54 -4.76
N GLY A 12 -2.13 5.11 -4.97
CA GLY A 12 -2.40 6.21 -5.90
C GLY A 12 -2.94 5.74 -7.25
N PRO A 13 -3.16 6.66 -8.21
CA PRO A 13 -3.68 6.30 -9.54
C PRO A 13 -2.79 5.23 -10.20
N ALA A 14 -3.42 4.26 -10.86
CA ALA A 14 -2.82 3.00 -11.35
C ALA A 14 -2.24 2.09 -10.27
N LYS A 15 -1.32 2.58 -9.41
CA LYS A 15 -0.64 1.77 -8.39
C LYS A 15 -1.59 1.16 -7.36
N GLY A 16 -2.64 1.86 -6.98
CA GLY A 16 -3.65 1.37 -6.03
C GLY A 16 -4.47 0.20 -6.58
N HIS A 17 -4.70 0.16 -7.90
CA HIS A 17 -5.35 -0.97 -8.56
C HIS A 17 -4.43 -2.20 -8.54
N LEU A 18 -3.16 -2.03 -8.92
CA LEU A 18 -2.17 -3.10 -8.85
C LEU A 18 -2.00 -3.68 -7.44
N ILE A 19 -1.98 -2.81 -6.41
CA ILE A 19 -1.93 -3.27 -5.01
C ILE A 19 -3.16 -4.11 -4.67
N LYS A 20 -4.36 -3.69 -5.10
CA LYS A 20 -5.61 -4.44 -4.87
C LYS A 20 -5.64 -5.76 -5.64
N GLU A 21 -5.11 -5.80 -6.85
CA GLU A 21 -4.96 -7.03 -7.63
C GLU A 21 -3.99 -8.00 -6.95
N ILE A 22 -2.85 -7.53 -6.46
CA ILE A 22 -1.89 -8.36 -5.71
C ILE A 22 -2.53 -8.88 -4.42
N ASP A 23 -3.26 -8.04 -3.68
CA ASP A 23 -3.96 -8.41 -2.45
C ASP A 23 -5.03 -9.49 -2.72
N ALA A 24 -5.78 -9.36 -3.82
CA ALA A 24 -6.75 -10.37 -4.25
C ALA A 24 -6.10 -11.72 -4.61
N LEU A 25 -4.86 -11.71 -5.09
CA LEU A 25 -4.05 -12.90 -5.36
C LEU A 25 -3.37 -13.46 -4.09
N GLY A 26 -3.66 -12.90 -2.90
CA GLY A 26 -3.09 -13.33 -1.63
C GLY A 26 -1.71 -12.74 -1.33
N GLY A 27 -1.28 -11.71 -2.07
CA GLY A 27 -0.03 -11.01 -1.83
C GLY A 27 -0.07 -10.08 -0.62
N GLU A 28 1.10 -9.84 -0.04
CA GLU A 28 1.21 -9.22 1.29
C GLU A 28 1.33 -7.69 1.27
N ILE A 29 1.43 -7.07 0.08
CA ILE A 29 1.63 -5.62 -0.08
C ILE A 29 0.47 -4.79 0.50
N GLY A 30 -0.78 -5.22 0.28
CA GLY A 30 -1.98 -4.55 0.81
C GLY A 30 -2.04 -4.63 2.32
N ARG A 31 -1.94 -5.84 2.87
CA ARG A 31 -1.96 -6.11 4.32
C ARG A 31 -0.86 -5.38 5.08
N ASN A 32 0.37 -5.35 4.57
CA ASN A 32 1.46 -4.64 5.23
C ASN A 32 1.30 -3.12 5.14
N THR A 33 0.69 -2.61 4.06
CA THR A 33 0.28 -1.20 3.96
C THR A 33 -0.75 -0.87 5.05
N ASP A 34 -1.78 -1.71 5.22
CA ASP A 34 -2.83 -1.51 6.23
C ASP A 34 -2.31 -1.57 7.67
N ARG A 35 -1.25 -2.35 7.94
CA ARG A 35 -0.62 -2.41 9.28
C ARG A 35 0.25 -1.21 9.61
N THR A 36 0.69 -0.44 8.60
CA THR A 36 1.79 0.53 8.77
C THR A 36 1.46 1.91 8.21
N PHE A 37 0.23 2.14 7.74
CA PHE A 37 -0.18 3.46 7.28
C PHE A 37 -0.25 4.45 8.45
N ILE A 38 0.20 5.66 8.18
CA ILE A 38 0.03 6.83 9.04
C ILE A 38 -1.20 7.61 8.59
N GLN A 39 -1.42 7.69 7.27
CA GLN A 39 -2.57 8.38 6.68
C GLN A 39 -2.99 7.66 5.40
N MET A 40 -4.29 7.44 5.21
CA MET A 40 -4.84 6.94 3.97
C MET A 40 -5.87 7.91 3.39
N ARG A 41 -5.89 8.06 2.07
CA ARG A 41 -6.89 8.87 1.35
C ARG A 41 -7.35 8.14 0.09
N LEU A 42 -8.65 8.23 -0.17
CA LEU A 42 -9.21 7.90 -1.47
C LEU A 42 -9.02 9.11 -2.40
N LEU A 43 -8.38 8.92 -3.54
CA LEU A 43 -8.16 9.95 -4.55
C LEU A 43 -9.26 9.88 -5.62
N ASN A 44 -9.48 11.00 -6.31
CA ASN A 44 -10.49 11.13 -7.38
C ASN A 44 -11.93 10.82 -6.91
N THR A 45 -12.27 11.12 -5.66
CA THR A 45 -13.59 10.83 -5.07
C THR A 45 -14.76 11.50 -5.79
N SER A 46 -14.53 12.64 -6.45
CA SER A 46 -15.53 13.33 -7.27
C SER A 46 -15.73 12.72 -8.67
N LYS A 47 -14.89 11.74 -9.06
CA LYS A 47 -14.96 11.05 -10.34
C LYS A 47 -15.52 9.63 -10.17
N GLY A 48 -15.88 9.00 -11.28
CA GLY A 48 -16.47 7.66 -11.29
C GLY A 48 -15.57 6.59 -10.64
N PRO A 49 -16.14 5.46 -10.17
CA PRO A 49 -15.43 4.44 -9.40
C PRO A 49 -14.18 3.89 -10.10
N ALA A 50 -14.22 3.77 -11.43
CA ALA A 50 -13.11 3.21 -12.22
C ALA A 50 -11.80 4.01 -12.14
N VAL A 51 -11.84 5.27 -11.72
CA VAL A 51 -10.64 6.12 -11.59
C VAL A 51 -10.31 6.49 -10.14
N GLN A 52 -11.12 6.01 -9.18
CA GLN A 52 -10.85 6.19 -7.76
C GLN A 52 -9.69 5.28 -7.35
N ALA A 53 -8.80 5.78 -6.49
CA ALA A 53 -7.64 5.00 -6.07
C ALA A 53 -7.22 5.34 -4.64
N LEU A 54 -6.99 4.31 -3.83
CA LEU A 54 -6.45 4.47 -2.48
C LEU A 54 -4.97 4.83 -2.54
N ARG A 55 -4.58 5.79 -1.71
CA ARG A 55 -3.19 6.18 -1.47
C ARG A 55 -2.94 6.24 0.03
N ALA A 56 -1.92 5.53 0.49
CA ALA A 56 -1.48 5.51 1.87
C ALA A 56 -0.09 6.12 2.01
N GLN A 57 0.13 6.93 3.04
CA GLN A 57 1.46 7.23 3.57
C GLN A 57 1.73 6.21 4.68
N CYS A 58 2.91 5.61 4.68
CA CYS A 58 3.29 4.54 5.61
C CYS A 58 4.58 4.89 6.35
N ASP A 59 4.71 4.36 7.57
CA ASP A 59 6.00 4.41 8.26
C ASP A 59 7.00 3.48 7.55
N LYS A 60 8.14 4.02 7.11
CA LYS A 60 9.14 3.26 6.34
C LYS A 60 9.75 2.12 7.14
N GLN A 61 10.02 2.34 8.43
CA GLN A 61 10.64 1.32 9.28
C GLN A 61 9.64 0.24 9.64
N ALA A 62 8.42 0.63 10.03
CA ALA A 62 7.37 -0.33 10.37
C ALA A 62 7.03 -1.21 9.17
N TYR A 63 6.87 -0.65 7.97
CA TYR A 63 6.60 -1.44 6.75
C TYR A 63 7.72 -2.43 6.45
N ARG A 64 8.99 -1.99 6.54
CA ARG A 64 10.15 -2.86 6.35
C ARG A 64 10.15 -4.02 7.35
N LEU A 65 9.90 -3.73 8.62
CA LEU A 65 9.90 -4.73 9.69
C LEU A 65 8.73 -5.71 9.54
N ALA A 66 7.54 -5.22 9.23
CA ALA A 66 6.35 -6.05 9.01
C ALA A 66 6.54 -7.01 7.82
N MET A 67 7.06 -6.50 6.69
CA MET A 67 7.39 -7.34 5.53
C MET A 67 8.49 -8.35 5.84
N LYS A 68 9.50 -7.97 6.63
CA LYS A 68 10.57 -8.88 7.06
C LYS A 68 10.00 -10.01 7.93
N PHE A 69 9.15 -9.67 8.90
CA PHE A 69 8.46 -10.63 9.76
C PHE A 69 7.63 -11.63 8.95
N VAL A 70 6.88 -11.16 7.94
CA VAL A 70 6.07 -12.03 7.08
C VAL A 70 6.90 -13.03 6.26
N LEU A 71 8.13 -12.67 5.88
CA LEU A 71 9.00 -13.58 5.10
C LEU A 71 9.81 -14.55 5.98
N GLU A 72 10.09 -14.18 7.23
CA GLU A 72 11.02 -14.89 8.10
C GLU A 72 10.33 -15.61 9.28
N GLY A 73 9.06 -15.29 9.56
CA GLY A 73 8.25 -15.93 10.59
C GLY A 73 7.40 -17.05 10.03
#